data_AF-A0A7X1RM01-F1
#
_entry.id   AF-A0A7X1RM01-F1
#
_cell.length_a   1.000
_cell.length_b   1.000
_cell.length_c   1.000
_cell.angle_alpha   90.00
_cell.angle_beta   90.00
_cell.angle_gamma   90.00
#
_symmetry.space_group_name_H-M   'P 1'
#
loop_
_entity.id
_entity.type
_entity.pdbx_description
1 polymer ?
#
loop_
_entity_poly.entity_id
_entity_poly.type
_entity_poly.pdbx_seq_one_letter_code
_entity_poly.pdbx_strand_id
1 'polypeptide(L)' 'MIYKVFYQETKDRSPRRETTRSLYLDIDASSELEGRIAARQLVEENRPEYNIEYIELLSDKLLDYEKETGAFEITEF' A
#
# COMPACT_ATOMS: atom_id res chain seq x y z
N MET A 1 5.74 3.37 10.41
CA MET A 1 4.53 4.10 9.93
C MET A 1 3.79 3.16 9.01
N ILE A 2 2.47 2.98 9.18
CA ILE A 2 1.71 2.03 8.35
C ILE A 2 1.12 2.72 7.12
N TYR A 3 1.44 2.20 5.94
CA TYR A 3 0.91 2.67 4.67
C TYR A 3 -0.05 1.65 4.08
N LYS A 4 -1.18 2.12 3.54
CA LYS A 4 -2.08 1.36 2.69
C LYS A 4 -1.78 1.71 1.24
N VAL A 5 -1.38 0.72 0.45
CA VAL A 5 -1.03 0.89 -0.96
C VAL A 5 -2.15 0.31 -1.80
N PHE A 6 -2.77 1.14 -2.62
CA PHE A 6 -3.76 0.74 -3.61
C PHE A 6 -3.07 0.47 -4.95
N TYR A 7 -3.33 -0.68 -5.55
CA TYR A 7 -2.66 -1.09 -6.78
C TYR A 7 -3.54 -1.97 -7.68
N GLN A 8 -3.20 -2.03 -8.96
CA GLN A 8 -3.67 -3.06 -9.90
C GLN A 8 -2.57 -4.11 -10.07
N GLU A 9 -2.94 -5.38 -10.21
CA GLU A 9 -1.97 -6.49 -10.34
C GLU A 9 -1.08 -6.43 -11.61
N THR A 10 -1.48 -5.66 -12.63
CA THR A 10 -0.76 -5.58 -13.91
C THR A 10 -0.84 -4.18 -14.51
N LYS A 11 0.19 -3.80 -15.26
CA LYS A 11 0.30 -2.56 -16.05
C LYS A 11 -0.17 -2.73 -17.51
N ASP A 12 -0.44 -3.94 -17.97
CA ASP A 12 -0.64 -4.26 -19.40
C ASP A 12 -2.05 -3.95 -19.92
N ARG A 13 -2.95 -3.53 -19.04
CA ARG A 13 -4.35 -3.22 -19.36
C ARG A 13 -4.79 -1.94 -18.68
N SER A 14 -5.82 -1.31 -19.23
CA SER A 14 -6.45 -0.15 -18.59
C SER A 14 -6.95 -0.50 -17.19
N PRO A 15 -6.70 0.34 -16.18
CA PRO A 15 -7.11 0.08 -14.80
C PRO A 15 -8.64 0.04 -14.71
N ARG A 16 -9.15 -0.86 -13.87
CA ARG A 16 -10.59 -1.00 -13.57
C ARG A 16 -10.78 -0.86 -12.07
N ARG A 17 -11.78 -0.08 -11.66
CA ARG A 17 -12.00 0.23 -10.23
C ARG A 17 -12.29 -1.03 -9.41
N GLU A 18 -12.93 -2.01 -10.02
CA GLU A 18 -13.33 -3.27 -9.38
C GLU A 18 -12.15 -4.21 -9.11
N THR A 19 -11.00 -3.99 -9.76
CA THR A 19 -9.81 -4.84 -9.61
C THR A 19 -8.71 -4.18 -8.79
N THR A 20 -8.93 -2.97 -8.27
CA THR A 20 -8.02 -2.34 -7.31
C THR A 20 -7.92 -3.21 -6.07
N ARG A 21 -6.69 -3.60 -5.72
CA ARG A 21 -6.36 -4.28 -4.48
C ARG A 21 -5.63 -3.35 -3.54
N SER A 22 -5.53 -3.74 -2.28
CA SER A 22 -4.73 -3.05 -1.29
C SER A 22 -3.75 -4.00 -0.61
N LEU A 23 -2.61 -3.47 -0.21
CA LEU A 23 -1.66 -4.11 0.69
C LEU A 23 -1.24 -3.13 1.78
N TYR A 24 -0.75 -3.65 2.91
CA TYR A 24 -0.31 -2.85 4.04
C TYR A 24 1.18 -3.02 4.25
N LEU A 25 1.91 -1.91 4.43
CA LEU A 25 3.35 -1.91 4.67
C LEU A 25 3.66 -1.17 5.96
N ASP A 26 4.53 -1.75 6.79
CA ASP A 26 5.16 -1.03 7.89
C ASP A 26 6.53 -0.50 7.44
N ILE A 27 6.66 0.82 7.41
CA ILE A 27 7.86 1.51 6.94
C ILE A 27 8.41 2.38 8.06
N ASP A 28 9.66 2.14 8.43
CA ASP A 28 10.39 3.03 9.33
C ASP A 28 10.90 4.26 8.56
N ALA A 29 10.36 5.44 8.85
CA ALA A 29 10.67 6.69 8.17
C ALA A 29 10.47 7.89 9.10
N SER A 30 11.24 8.96 8.85
CA SER A 30 11.24 10.16 9.69
C SER A 30 10.09 11.12 9.34
N SER A 31 9.47 10.97 8.17
CA SER A 31 8.38 11.81 7.69
C SER A 31 7.43 11.05 6.75
N GLU A 32 6.20 11.58 6.58
CA GLU A 32 5.21 10.99 5.67
C GLU A 32 5.72 10.93 4.22
N LEU A 33 6.40 11.98 3.77
CA LEU A 33 6.95 12.07 2.42
C LEU A 33 8.01 10.99 2.17
N GLU A 34 8.97 10.83 3.09
CA GLU A 34 10.00 9.81 3.00
C GLU A 34 9.40 8.40 3.02
N GLY A 35 8.49 8.13 3.95
CA GLY A 35 7.87 6.81 4.05
C GLY A 35 7.01 6.47 2.83
N ARG A 36 6.34 7.47 2.22
CA ARG A 36 5.57 7.26 0.98
C ARG A 36 6.48 6.93 -0.22
N ILE A 37 7.64 7.60 -0.32
CA ILE A 37 8.63 7.30 -1.35
C ILE A 37 9.20 5.89 -1.15
N ALA A 38 9.58 5.54 0.08
CA ALA A 38 10.10 4.22 0.42
C ALA A 38 9.08 3.10 0.16
N ALA A 39 7.81 3.30 0.55
CA ALA A 39 6.72 2.36 0.28
C ALA A 39 6.55 2.12 -1.23
N ARG A 40 6.60 3.18 -2.05
CA ARG A 40 6.52 3.05 -3.50
C ARG A 40 7.70 2.23 -4.04
N GLN A 41 8.93 2.58 -3.66
CA GLN A 41 10.13 1.91 -4.12
C GLN A 41 10.10 0.42 -3.76
N LEU A 42 9.77 0.09 -2.51
CA LEU A 42 9.70 -1.29 -2.03
C LEU A 42 8.73 -2.15 -2.86
N VAL A 43 7.54 -1.61 -3.17
CA VAL A 43 6.55 -2.33 -3.99
C VAL A 43 7.03 -2.46 -5.43
N GLU A 44 7.57 -1.39 -6.03
CA GLU A 44 8.04 -1.43 -7.42
C GLU A 44 9.24 -2.37 -7.62
N GLU A 45 10.11 -2.50 -6.62
CA GLU A 45 11.26 -3.41 -6.63
C GLU A 45 10.85 -4.88 -6.49
N ASN A 46 9.93 -5.19 -5.56
CA ASN A 46 9.52 -6.56 -5.30
C ASN A 46 8.39 -7.06 -6.22
N ARG A 47 7.58 -6.14 -6.75
CA ARG A 47 6.41 -6.42 -7.61
C ARG A 47 6.36 -5.43 -8.78
N PRO A 48 7.32 -5.49 -9.72
CA PRO A 48 7.39 -4.57 -10.86
C PRO A 48 6.15 -4.61 -11.77
N GLU A 49 5.37 -5.70 -11.72
CA GLU A 49 4.10 -5.87 -12.42
C GLU A 49 2.97 -5.02 -11.85
N TYR A 50 3.02 -4.63 -10.57
CA TYR A 50 1.95 -3.87 -9.92
C TYR A 50 1.92 -2.43 -10.38
N ASN A 51 0.72 -1.96 -10.74
CA ASN A 51 0.46 -0.56 -11.04
C ASN A 51 -0.06 0.15 -9.79
N ILE A 52 0.81 0.88 -9.10
CA ILE A 52 0.46 1.61 -7.87
C ILE A 52 -0.41 2.83 -8.22
N GLU A 53 -1.63 2.84 -7.70
CA GLU A 53 -2.61 3.91 -7.91
C GLU A 53 -2.49 5.00 -6.84
N TYR A 54 -2.41 4.61 -5.57
CA TYR A 54 -2.36 5.55 -4.44
C TYR A 54 -1.67 4.93 -3.23
N ILE A 55 -1.02 5.77 -2.42
CA ILE A 55 -0.38 5.38 -1.17
C ILE A 55 -0.89 6.32 -0.08
N GLU A 56 -1.51 5.75 0.94
CA GLU A 56 -2.13 6.46 2.04
C GLU A 56 -1.40 6.13 3.35
N LEU A 57 -1.02 7.14 4.12
CA LEU A 57 -0.57 6.96 5.50
C LEU A 57 -1.79 6.73 6.40
N LEU A 58 -1.84 5.60 7.10
CA LEU A 58 -2.93 5.31 8.02
C LEU A 58 -2.72 6.06 9.34
N SER A 59 -3.73 6.84 9.74
CA SER A 59 -3.83 7.35 11.12
C SER A 59 -4.18 6.23 12.08
N ASP A 60 -3.87 6.39 13.37
CA ASP A 60 -4.13 5.37 14.41
C ASP A 60 -5.59 4.89 14.41
N LYS A 61 -6.55 5.81 14.32
CA LYS A 61 -7.98 5.47 14.28
C LYS A 61 -8.37 4.63 13.06
N LEU A 62 -7.77 4.92 11.91
CA LEU A 62 -8.06 4.19 10.68
C LEU A 62 -7.39 2.81 10.71
N LEU A 63 -6.18 2.73 11.26
CA LEU A 63 -5.46 1.48 11.48
C LEU A 63 -6.22 0.54 12.42
N ASP A 64 -6.75 1.06 13.52
CA ASP A 64 -7.56 0.27 14.45
C ASP A 64 -8.83 -0.27 13.79
N TYR A 65 -9.52 0.56 13.00
CA TYR A 65 -10.67 0.13 12.22
C TYR A 65 -10.31 -0.99 11.20
N GLU A 66 -9.21 -0.86 10.47
CA GLU A 66 -8.75 -1.89 9.53
C GLU A 66 -8.47 -3.22 10.24
N LYS A 67 -7.84 -3.17 11.43
CA LYS A 67 -7.58 -4.36 12.26
C LYS A 67 -8.87 -5.03 12.74
N GLU A 68 -9.88 -4.26 13.13
CA GLU A 68 -11.18 -4.79 13.59
C GLU A 68 -11.98 -5.47 12.47
N THR A 69 -11.89 -4.96 11.24
CA THR A 69 -12.61 -5.53 10.09
C THR A 69 -12.00 -6.82 9.54
N GLY A 70 -10.80 -7.19 10.00
CA GLY A 70 -10.17 -8.48 9.73
C GLY A 70 -9.47 -8.62 8.36
N ALA A 71 -9.43 -7.56 7.55
CA ALA A 71 -8.72 -7.55 6.26
C ALA A 71 -7.28 -7.02 6.36
N PHE A 72 -6.83 -6.68 7.57
CA PHE A 72 -5.52 -6.11 7.81
C PHE A 72 -4.46 -7.18 8.05
N GLU A 73 -3.51 -7.27 7.11
CA GLU A 73 -2.30 -8.08 7.24
C GLU A 73 -1.12 -7.31 6.66
N ILE A 74 -0.02 -7.20 7.42
CA ILE A 74 1.20 -6.58 6.93
C ILE A 74 1.81 -7.48 5.87
N THR A 75 2.13 -6.89 4.72
CA THR A 75 2.79 -7.57 3.61
C THR A 75 4.30 -7.51 3.81
N GLU A 76 4.93 -8.68 3.86
CA GLU A 76 6.38 -8.86 3.79
C GLU A 76 6.74 -9.37 2.39
N PHE A 77 7.89 -8.93 1.85
CA PHE A 77 8.39 -9.33 0.55
C PHE A 77 9.55 -10.33 0.65
#